data_AF-A0A9P0BIQ7-F1
#
_entry.id   AF-A0A9P0BIQ7-F1
#
_cell.length_a   1.000
_cell.length_b   1.000
_cell.length_c   1.000
_cell.angle_alpha   90.00
_cell.angle_beta   90.00
_cell.angle_gamma   90.00
#
_symmetry.space_group_name_H-M   'P 1'
#
loop_
_entity.id
_entity.type
_entity.pdbx_description
1 polymer ?
#
loop_
_entity_poly.entity_id
_entity_poly.type
_entity_poly.pdbx_seq_one_letter_code
_entity_poly.pdbx_strand_id
1 'polypeptide(L)'
;MESEKRKRGANFTQTERRHLLTVVNRYKHIIENKKTDAVTWKEKESTWKKIEVEFNSTTEGIPRSDKQLKLKYEAVKKELKKNFSSHKKYVLGTGGGRHVPEPAVQTEEENELFHTIAISASGLESRFDSDALAGISGIPVREVVSTPKDSNPIDQFREVEWDEPSAGFLQTKVHPALRIDAQASAINNNTTEILQEIIVDPDLNILLDDTQTSARNMEHEGKENVANKKSWASRRRPVISKKKSMSSASAKFELLAEKKIELVEEQLKIAKESIKHNELEHNLKVENLELEKKILIKKLQKMDENFNEFD
;
A
#
# COMPACT_ATOMS: atom_id res chain seq x y z
N MET A 1 16.83 30.79 -10.48
CA MET A 1 17.50 29.88 -9.52
C MET A 1 18.04 28.72 -10.31
N GLU A 2 19.35 28.68 -10.49
CA GLU A 2 20.08 27.59 -11.16
C GLU A 2 19.75 26.27 -10.45
N SER A 3 19.13 25.31 -11.14
CA SER A 3 18.89 23.99 -10.55
C SER A 3 20.17 23.17 -10.64
N GLU A 4 21.00 23.22 -9.59
CA GLU A 4 22.17 22.33 -9.51
C GLU A 4 21.72 20.86 -9.61
N LYS A 5 22.25 20.16 -10.62
CA LYS A 5 22.01 18.74 -10.80
C LYS A 5 22.57 18.01 -9.59
N ARG A 6 21.70 17.38 -8.80
CA ARG A 6 22.09 16.55 -7.64
C ARG A 6 23.13 15.52 -8.10
N LYS A 7 24.37 15.67 -7.60
CA LYS A 7 25.42 14.67 -7.79
C LYS A 7 24.95 13.35 -7.20
N ARG A 8 25.17 12.24 -7.92
CA ARG A 8 24.85 10.91 -7.40
C ARG A 8 25.71 10.65 -6.16
N GLY A 9 25.09 10.25 -5.05
CA GLY A 9 25.81 9.87 -3.84
C GLY A 9 26.59 8.56 -4.03
N ALA A 10 27.60 8.34 -3.19
CA ALA A 10 28.35 7.09 -3.17
C ALA A 10 27.43 5.89 -2.85
N ASN A 11 27.75 4.72 -3.38
CA ASN A 11 27.03 3.49 -3.03
C ASN A 11 27.29 3.10 -1.57
N PHE A 12 26.35 2.37 -0.96
CA PHE A 12 26.55 1.81 0.38
C PHE A 12 27.34 0.51 0.26
N THR A 13 28.40 0.36 1.04
CA THR A 13 29.14 -0.90 1.16
C THR A 13 28.33 -1.93 1.97
N GLN A 14 28.70 -3.21 1.90
CA GLN A 14 28.04 -4.24 2.71
C GLN A 14 28.27 -4.04 4.21
N THR A 15 29.44 -3.52 4.61
CA THR A 15 29.76 -3.21 6.00
C THR A 15 28.92 -2.04 6.52
N GLU A 16 28.80 -0.96 5.74
CA GLU A 16 27.90 0.17 6.05
C GLU A 16 26.44 -0.30 6.14
N ARG A 17 26.01 -1.18 5.22
CA ARG A 17 24.65 -1.74 5.23
C ARG A 17 24.36 -2.50 6.52
N ARG A 18 25.27 -3.36 6.94
CA ARG A 18 25.15 -4.14 8.18
C ARG A 18 25.10 -3.23 9.40
N HIS A 19 26.05 -2.29 9.47
CA HIS A 19 26.13 -1.35 10.58
C HIS A 19 24.87 -0.49 10.69
N LEU A 20 24.32 -0.01 9.57
CA LEU A 20 23.05 0.71 9.53
C LEU A 20 21.92 -0.11 10.17
N LEU A 21 21.80 -1.39 9.82
CA LEU A 21 20.77 -2.26 10.42
C LEU A 21 20.98 -2.43 11.92
N THR A 22 22.22 -2.65 12.37
CA THR A 22 22.55 -2.74 13.80
C THR A 22 22.15 -1.47 14.57
N VAL A 23 22.45 -0.28 14.03
CA VAL A 23 22.10 0.99 14.67
C VAL A 23 20.59 1.20 14.70
N VAL A 24 19.90 1.01 13.57
CA VAL A 24 18.44 1.21 13.47
C VAL A 24 17.69 0.22 14.38
N ASN A 25 18.18 -1.01 14.50
CA ASN A 25 17.54 -2.05 15.29
C ASN A 25 17.44 -1.67 16.79
N ARG A 26 18.41 -0.93 17.33
CA ARG A 26 18.32 -0.40 18.71
C ARG A 26 17.14 0.54 18.93
N TYR A 27 16.70 1.24 17.88
CA TYR A 27 15.57 2.16 17.90
C TYR A 27 14.30 1.58 17.22
N LYS A 28 14.23 0.26 17.03
CA LYS A 28 13.13 -0.39 16.28
C LYS A 28 11.73 -0.05 16.80
N HIS A 29 11.59 0.08 18.12
CA HIS A 29 10.34 0.42 18.79
C HIS A 29 9.77 1.79 18.39
N ILE A 30 10.62 2.74 17.98
CA ILE A 30 10.21 4.07 17.49
C ILE A 30 10.05 4.05 15.97
N ILE A 31 11.04 3.50 15.26
CA ILE A 31 11.09 3.54 13.79
C ILE A 31 9.96 2.70 13.17
N GLU A 32 9.72 1.49 13.68
CA GLU A 32 8.69 0.58 13.18
C GLU A 32 7.33 0.74 13.87
N ASN A 33 7.17 1.77 14.70
CA ASN A 33 5.89 2.10 15.30
C ASN A 33 4.85 2.43 14.20
N LYS A 34 3.68 1.78 14.21
CA LYS A 34 2.63 1.99 13.20
C LYS A 34 1.73 3.21 13.47
N LYS A 35 1.89 3.90 14.60
CA LYS A 35 1.15 5.13 14.91
C LYS A 35 1.47 6.25 13.92
N THR A 36 0.46 7.07 13.62
CA THR A 36 0.50 8.16 12.63
C THR A 36 0.25 9.53 13.26
N ASP A 37 0.64 9.71 14.52
CA ASP A 37 0.42 10.95 15.27
C ASP A 37 1.53 11.97 14.98
N ALA A 38 1.22 13.27 15.05
CA ALA A 38 2.21 14.33 14.84
C ALA A 38 3.41 14.24 15.80
N VAL A 39 3.17 13.80 17.05
CA VAL A 39 4.21 13.55 18.05
C VAL A 39 5.12 12.40 17.59
N THR A 40 4.54 11.28 17.16
CA THR A 40 5.30 10.12 16.67
C THR A 40 6.09 10.42 15.40
N TRP A 41 5.58 11.32 14.54
CA TRP A 41 6.34 11.78 13.37
C TRP A 41 7.60 12.55 13.77
N LYS A 42 7.44 13.54 14.67
CA LYS A 42 8.58 14.32 15.20
C LYS A 42 9.58 13.43 15.94
N GLU A 43 9.09 12.44 16.68
CA GLU A 43 9.92 11.47 17.39
C GLU A 43 10.73 10.60 16.42
N LYS A 44 10.11 10.08 15.36
CA LYS A 44 10.82 9.35 14.29
C LYS A 44 11.87 10.22 13.60
N GLU A 45 11.55 11.48 13.29
CA GLU A 45 12.50 12.41 12.68
C GLU A 45 13.70 12.70 13.61
N SER A 46 13.45 12.96 14.89
CA SER A 46 14.50 13.13 15.90
C SER A 46 15.37 11.87 16.03
N THR A 47 14.75 10.70 16.00
CA THR A 47 15.45 9.41 16.08
C THR A 47 16.34 9.16 14.86
N TRP A 48 15.89 9.51 13.65
CA TRP A 48 16.73 9.42 12.46
C TRP A 48 17.97 10.34 12.53
N LYS A 49 17.84 11.53 13.12
CA LYS A 49 19.00 12.41 13.38
C LYS A 49 19.97 11.81 14.39
N LYS A 50 19.47 11.13 15.43
CA LYS A 50 20.34 10.39 16.38
C LYS A 50 21.08 9.25 15.68
N ILE A 51 20.37 8.48 14.84
CA ILE A 51 20.96 7.41 14.02
C ILE A 51 22.03 7.95 13.08
N GLU A 52 21.81 9.12 12.46
CA GLU A 52 22.81 9.78 11.62
C GLU A 52 24.09 10.07 12.38
N VAL A 53 23.99 10.70 13.56
CA VAL A 53 25.17 11.01 14.39
C VAL A 53 25.91 9.74 14.78
N GLU A 54 25.19 8.72 15.24
CA GLU A 54 25.76 7.45 15.70
C GLU A 54 26.38 6.61 14.58
N PHE A 55 25.75 6.61 13.39
CA PHE A 55 26.27 5.95 12.21
C PHE A 55 27.56 6.63 11.72
N ASN A 56 27.56 7.96 11.63
CA ASN A 56 28.70 8.74 11.16
C ASN A 56 29.85 8.78 12.18
N SER A 57 29.58 8.59 13.48
CA SER A 57 30.64 8.50 14.51
C SER A 57 31.39 7.17 14.48
N THR A 58 30.75 6.12 13.98
CA THR A 58 31.30 4.75 13.98
C THR A 58 31.86 4.37 12.61
N THR A 59 31.29 4.93 11.54
CA THR A 59 31.68 4.58 10.17
C THR A 59 32.87 5.41 9.70
N GLU A 60 33.96 4.75 9.36
CA GLU A 60 35.07 5.36 8.64
C GLU A 60 34.67 5.52 7.15
N GLY A 61 34.17 6.69 6.77
CA GLY A 61 33.67 6.89 5.40
C GLY A 61 33.06 8.26 5.13
N ILE A 62 32.31 8.34 4.01
CA ILE A 62 31.59 9.56 3.62
C ILE A 62 30.39 9.72 4.55
N PRO A 63 30.25 10.87 5.24
CA PRO A 63 29.12 11.09 6.12
C PRO A 63 27.81 11.02 5.33
N ARG A 64 26.84 10.29 5.88
CA ARG A 64 25.52 10.11 5.29
C ARG A 64 24.50 10.92 6.07
N SER A 65 23.59 11.60 5.36
CA SER A 65 22.48 12.29 6.00
C SER A 65 21.39 11.31 6.44
N ASP A 66 20.64 11.65 7.48
CA ASP A 66 19.41 11.00 7.93
C ASP A 66 18.51 10.53 6.77
N LYS A 67 18.29 11.37 5.76
CA LYS A 67 17.46 11.08 4.59
C LYS A 67 18.03 9.94 3.76
N GLN A 68 19.35 9.88 3.60
CA GLN A 68 20.03 8.83 2.84
C GLN A 68 19.98 7.50 3.59
N LEU A 69 20.20 7.52 4.91
CA LEU A 69 20.12 6.34 5.78
C LEU A 69 18.69 5.77 5.79
N LYS A 70 17.69 6.63 5.97
CA LYS A 70 16.28 6.26 5.90
C LYS A 70 15.91 5.65 4.55
N LEU A 71 16.35 6.26 3.45
CA LEU A 71 16.08 5.72 2.11
C LEU A 71 16.72 4.34 1.90
N LYS A 72 17.95 4.15 2.39
CA LYS A 72 18.65 2.86 2.29
C LYS A 72 17.94 1.81 3.14
N TYR A 73 17.55 2.13 4.36
CA TYR A 73 16.80 1.24 5.24
C TYR A 73 15.46 0.79 4.62
N GLU A 74 14.69 1.73 4.08
CA GLU A 74 13.45 1.42 3.34
C GLU A 74 13.70 0.55 2.10
N ALA A 75 14.81 0.76 1.40
CA ALA A 75 15.20 -0.09 0.28
C ALA A 75 15.51 -1.53 0.75
N VAL A 76 16.22 -1.71 1.87
CA VAL A 76 16.48 -3.03 2.46
C VAL A 76 15.17 -3.71 2.86
N LYS A 77 14.24 -3.01 3.52
CA LYS A 77 12.91 -3.57 3.85
C LYS A 77 12.16 -4.06 2.61
N LYS A 78 12.19 -3.29 1.52
CA LYS A 78 11.54 -3.66 0.26
C LYS A 78 12.20 -4.88 -0.38
N GLU A 79 13.52 -4.94 -0.36
CA GLU A 79 14.30 -6.08 -0.86
C GLU A 79 13.96 -7.36 -0.09
N LEU A 80 13.95 -7.31 1.25
CA LEU A 80 13.56 -8.44 2.09
C LEU A 80 12.14 -8.90 1.76
N LYS A 81 11.16 -7.99 1.77
CA LYS A 81 9.76 -8.33 1.42
C LYS A 81 9.64 -8.97 0.05
N LYS A 82 10.38 -8.49 -0.94
CA LYS A 82 10.38 -9.03 -2.30
C LYS A 82 10.94 -10.44 -2.34
N ASN A 83 12.08 -10.69 -1.67
CA ASN A 83 12.74 -11.99 -1.66
C ASN A 83 11.84 -13.05 -1.01
N PHE A 84 11.30 -12.74 0.18
CA PHE A 84 10.38 -13.63 0.89
C PHE A 84 9.07 -13.85 0.14
N SER A 85 8.46 -12.79 -0.44
CA SER A 85 7.23 -12.93 -1.23
C SER A 85 7.46 -13.78 -2.48
N SER A 86 8.60 -13.62 -3.16
CA SER A 86 8.96 -14.41 -4.34
C SER A 86 9.17 -15.88 -3.97
N HIS A 87 9.84 -16.14 -2.84
CA HIS A 87 10.04 -17.49 -2.35
C HIS A 87 8.72 -18.14 -1.89
N LYS A 88 7.89 -17.45 -1.12
CA LYS A 88 6.56 -17.94 -0.71
C LYS A 88 5.70 -18.29 -1.93
N LYS A 89 5.70 -17.43 -2.95
CA LYS A 89 5.01 -17.68 -4.22
C LYS A 89 5.55 -18.93 -4.94
N TYR A 90 6.86 -19.12 -4.89
CA TYR A 90 7.50 -20.29 -5.47
C TYR A 90 7.09 -21.58 -4.76
N VAL A 91 7.14 -21.59 -3.42
CA VAL A 91 6.78 -22.74 -2.57
C VAL A 91 5.30 -23.12 -2.72
N LEU A 92 4.40 -22.14 -2.75
CA LEU A 92 2.95 -22.36 -2.94
C LEU A 92 2.56 -22.68 -4.40
N GLY A 93 3.51 -22.65 -5.34
CA GLY A 93 3.25 -22.92 -6.75
C GLY A 93 3.16 -24.42 -7.04
N THR A 94 2.44 -24.79 -8.10
CA THR A 94 2.35 -26.19 -8.56
C THR A 94 3.63 -26.61 -9.30
N GLY A 95 4.64 -27.05 -8.55
CA GLY A 95 5.60 -28.14 -8.80
C GLY A 95 6.33 -28.35 -10.14
N GLY A 96 6.17 -27.52 -11.17
CA GLY A 96 6.75 -27.77 -12.52
C GLY A 96 8.07 -27.07 -12.84
N GLY A 97 8.70 -26.41 -11.86
CA GLY A 97 9.86 -25.55 -12.07
C GLY A 97 11.15 -26.06 -11.41
N ARG A 98 12.30 -25.53 -11.85
CA ARG A 98 13.60 -25.75 -11.18
C ARG A 98 13.51 -25.41 -9.69
N HIS A 99 14.18 -26.21 -8.86
CA HIS A 99 14.33 -25.95 -7.43
C HIS A 99 14.89 -24.53 -7.20
N VAL A 100 14.18 -23.70 -6.44
CA VAL A 100 14.68 -22.41 -5.96
C VAL A 100 15.06 -22.59 -4.50
N PRO A 101 16.35 -22.49 -4.14
CA PRO A 101 16.76 -22.60 -2.75
C PRO A 101 16.10 -21.51 -1.90
N GLU A 102 15.99 -21.77 -0.60
CA GLU A 102 15.51 -20.78 0.35
C GLU A 102 16.28 -19.45 0.21
N PRO A 103 15.61 -18.31 0.37
CA PRO A 103 16.25 -17.01 0.27
C PRO A 103 17.30 -16.95 1.37
N ALA A 104 18.57 -17.00 0.98
CA ALA A 104 19.68 -16.81 1.90
C ALA A 104 19.52 -15.43 2.53
N VAL A 105 19.17 -15.38 3.82
CA VAL A 105 19.24 -14.14 4.58
C VAL A 105 20.72 -13.86 4.77
N GLN A 106 21.18 -12.73 4.25
CA GLN A 106 22.60 -12.52 3.99
C GLN A 106 23.35 -12.13 5.26
N THR A 107 22.66 -11.57 6.24
CA THR A 107 23.24 -11.24 7.55
C THR A 107 22.24 -11.40 8.69
N GLU A 108 22.72 -11.61 9.92
CA GLU A 108 21.89 -11.78 11.12
C GLU A 108 20.99 -10.57 11.39
N GLU A 109 21.45 -9.37 11.06
CA GLU A 109 20.70 -8.13 11.26
C GLU A 109 19.52 -8.01 10.28
N GLU A 110 19.61 -8.63 9.11
CA GLU A 110 18.47 -8.74 8.20
C GLU A 110 17.42 -9.73 8.69
N ASN A 111 17.85 -10.84 9.30
CA ASN A 111 16.95 -11.79 9.96
C ASN A 111 16.15 -11.08 11.05
N GLU A 112 16.83 -10.32 11.92
CA GLU A 112 16.15 -9.59 12.98
C GLU A 112 15.18 -8.53 12.45
N LEU A 113 15.58 -7.81 11.39
CA LEU A 113 14.69 -6.88 10.71
C LEU A 113 13.47 -7.61 10.15
N PHE A 114 13.67 -8.76 9.50
CA PHE A 114 12.59 -9.57 8.94
C PHE A 114 11.59 -10.00 10.01
N HIS A 115 12.06 -10.53 11.15
CA HIS A 115 11.20 -10.89 12.27
C HIS A 115 10.40 -9.70 12.80
N THR A 116 11.03 -8.52 12.88
CA THR A 116 10.35 -7.30 13.33
C THR A 116 9.22 -6.87 12.37
N ILE A 117 9.39 -7.09 11.07
CA ILE A 117 8.42 -6.71 10.04
C ILE A 117 7.54 -7.87 9.55
N ALA A 118 7.65 -9.05 10.14
CA ALA A 118 7.14 -10.32 9.62
C ALA A 118 5.66 -10.25 9.24
N ILE A 119 4.81 -9.74 10.13
CA ILE A 119 3.36 -9.56 9.88
C ILE A 119 3.10 -8.75 8.60
N SER A 120 3.95 -7.75 8.34
CA SER A 120 3.83 -6.86 7.20
C SER A 120 4.51 -7.39 5.92
N ALA A 121 5.19 -8.55 6.01
CA ALA A 121 5.98 -9.15 4.94
C ALA A 121 5.41 -10.51 4.49
N SER A 122 5.13 -11.43 5.42
CA SER A 122 4.58 -12.76 5.14
C SER A 122 3.04 -12.82 5.23
N GLY A 123 2.43 -11.85 5.91
CA GLY A 123 1.01 -11.87 6.26
C GLY A 123 0.73 -12.68 7.52
N LEU A 124 -0.54 -12.75 7.93
CA LEU A 124 -0.95 -13.65 9.02
C LEU A 124 -0.97 -15.09 8.49
N GLU A 125 -0.43 -16.02 9.26
CA GLU A 125 -0.51 -17.45 8.94
C GLU A 125 -1.95 -17.93 9.11
N SER A 126 -2.44 -18.64 8.09
CA SER A 126 -3.74 -19.29 8.13
C SER A 126 -3.62 -20.58 8.95
N ARG A 127 -4.54 -20.78 9.90
CA ARG A 127 -4.60 -21.98 10.74
C ARG A 127 -5.62 -23.01 10.24
N PHE A 128 -6.30 -22.71 9.14
CA PHE A 128 -7.50 -23.44 8.70
C PHE A 128 -7.42 -23.91 7.25
N ASP A 129 -6.33 -23.63 6.53
CA ASP A 129 -6.08 -24.22 5.22
C ASP A 129 -5.17 -25.45 5.35
N SER A 130 -5.31 -26.36 4.37
CA SER A 130 -4.54 -27.60 4.27
C SER A 130 -3.03 -27.38 4.04
N ASP A 131 -2.61 -26.13 3.93
CA ASP A 131 -1.24 -25.69 3.65
C ASP A 131 -0.51 -25.29 4.94
N ALA A 132 -1.21 -25.28 6.09
CA ALA A 132 -0.62 -24.99 7.39
C ALA A 132 0.40 -26.08 7.79
N LEU A 133 1.69 -25.76 7.66
CA LEU A 133 2.83 -26.61 8.06
C LEU A 133 2.91 -26.91 9.57
N ALA A 134 1.97 -26.42 10.37
CA ALA A 134 1.89 -26.68 11.80
C ALA A 134 1.50 -28.15 12.06
N GLY A 135 2.46 -29.07 11.99
CA GLY A 135 2.25 -30.47 12.36
C GLY A 135 3.14 -31.49 11.67
N ILE A 136 3.88 -31.12 10.63
CA ILE A 136 4.84 -32.05 10.00
C ILE A 136 6.20 -31.87 10.69
N SER A 137 6.30 -32.32 11.94
CA SER A 137 7.60 -32.79 12.41
C SER A 137 7.95 -33.95 11.48
N GLY A 138 9.02 -33.81 10.70
CA GLY A 138 9.47 -34.85 9.78
C GLY A 138 9.39 -36.21 10.45
N ILE A 139 8.88 -37.22 9.73
CA ILE A 139 8.98 -38.62 10.15
C ILE A 139 10.42 -38.79 10.65
N PRO A 140 10.65 -39.13 11.92
CA PRO A 140 12.00 -39.29 12.42
C PRO A 140 12.66 -40.29 11.49
N VAL A 141 13.76 -39.87 10.85
CA VAL A 141 14.60 -40.80 10.10
C VAL A 141 15.02 -41.83 11.13
N ARG A 142 14.36 -42.99 11.11
CA ARG A 142 14.75 -44.11 11.92
C ARG A 142 16.21 -44.35 11.56
N GLU A 143 17.11 -44.12 12.51
CA GLU A 143 18.47 -44.60 12.40
C GLU A 143 18.36 -46.07 12.03
N VAL A 144 18.90 -46.43 10.87
CA VAL A 144 18.95 -47.83 10.45
C VAL A 144 19.93 -48.51 11.40
N VAL A 145 19.40 -48.96 12.53
CA VAL A 145 20.12 -49.82 13.45
C VAL A 145 20.44 -51.09 12.66
N SER A 146 21.72 -51.24 12.34
CA SER A 146 22.26 -52.45 11.74
C SER A 146 22.08 -53.56 12.76
N THR A 147 21.05 -54.41 12.58
CA THR A 147 20.96 -55.67 13.32
C THR A 147 21.27 -56.84 12.39
N PRO A 148 21.96 -57.88 12.90
CA PRO A 148 22.50 -58.95 12.08
C PRO A 148 21.39 -59.90 11.62
N LYS A 149 21.60 -60.47 10.43
CA LYS A 149 20.85 -61.58 9.85
C LYS A 149 20.56 -62.64 10.91
N ASP A 150 19.28 -62.98 11.09
CA ASP A 150 18.86 -64.36 11.33
C ASP A 150 17.39 -64.57 10.89
N SER A 151 17.19 -65.75 10.33
CA SER A 151 16.08 -66.25 9.53
C SER A 151 14.73 -66.35 10.26
N ASN A 152 13.66 -65.84 9.62
CA ASN A 152 12.43 -66.61 9.43
C ASN A 152 11.53 -66.04 8.31
N PRO A 153 10.74 -66.89 7.62
CA PRO A 153 10.16 -66.59 6.31
C PRO A 153 8.75 -65.99 6.45
N ILE A 154 8.65 -64.66 6.35
CA ILE A 154 7.38 -63.98 6.07
C ILE A 154 7.66 -62.89 5.04
N ASP A 155 8.13 -63.32 3.87
CA ASP A 155 8.13 -62.51 2.65
C ASP A 155 7.27 -63.25 1.61
N GLN A 156 5.97 -63.34 1.90
CA GLN A 156 5.01 -63.46 0.82
C GLN A 156 4.71 -62.04 0.35
N PHE A 157 5.65 -61.46 -0.39
CA PHE A 157 5.37 -60.31 -1.22
C PHE A 157 4.21 -60.70 -2.15
N ARG A 158 3.01 -60.19 -1.87
CA ARG A 158 2.05 -59.96 -2.96
C ARG A 158 2.71 -58.90 -3.82
N GLU A 159 3.35 -59.33 -4.89
CA GLU A 159 3.52 -58.46 -6.05
C GLU A 159 2.12 -58.01 -6.45
N VAL A 160 1.78 -56.78 -6.08
CA VAL A 160 0.69 -56.08 -6.74
C VAL A 160 1.23 -55.78 -8.13
N GLU A 161 0.87 -56.64 -9.08
CA GLU A 161 1.08 -56.40 -10.50
C GLU A 161 0.30 -55.14 -10.86
N TRP A 162 1.01 -54.02 -10.93
CA TRP A 162 0.43 -52.78 -11.40
C TRP A 162 0.31 -52.89 -12.91
N ASP A 163 -0.93 -52.97 -13.41
CA ASP A 163 -1.20 -52.92 -14.84
C ASP A 163 -0.54 -51.68 -15.45
N GLU A 164 0.08 -51.84 -16.63
CA GLU A 164 0.66 -50.71 -17.36
C GLU A 164 -0.41 -49.64 -17.61
N PRO A 165 -0.09 -48.34 -17.42
CA PRO A 165 -1.06 -47.27 -17.54
C PRO A 165 -1.58 -47.17 -18.99
N SER A 166 -2.74 -47.75 -19.23
CA SER A 166 -3.44 -47.67 -20.51
C SER A 166 -4.36 -46.45 -20.54
N ALA A 167 -4.31 -45.70 -21.65
CA ALA A 167 -5.15 -44.51 -21.86
C ALA A 167 -6.67 -44.79 -21.75
N GLY A 168 -7.09 -46.06 -21.84
CA GLY A 168 -8.48 -46.48 -21.64
C GLY A 168 -8.99 -46.24 -20.21
N PHE A 169 -8.13 -46.27 -19.19
CA PHE A 169 -8.53 -46.01 -17.79
C PHE A 169 -8.79 -44.52 -17.50
N LEU A 170 -8.35 -43.63 -18.40
CA LEU A 170 -8.62 -42.19 -18.32
C LEU A 170 -9.90 -41.77 -19.07
N GLN A 171 -10.53 -42.69 -19.81
CA GLN A 171 -11.77 -42.39 -20.53
C GLN A 171 -12.98 -42.62 -19.63
N THR A 172 -13.65 -41.54 -19.25
CA THR A 172 -14.97 -41.62 -18.62
C THR A 172 -16.04 -41.79 -19.69
N LYS A 173 -17.12 -42.53 -19.40
CA LYS A 173 -18.26 -42.64 -20.32
C LYS A 173 -18.85 -41.25 -20.54
N VAL A 174 -18.82 -40.77 -21.79
CA VAL A 174 -19.38 -39.46 -22.15
C VAL A 174 -20.87 -39.43 -21.78
N HIS A 175 -21.24 -38.41 -21.01
CA HIS A 175 -22.60 -38.21 -20.50
C HIS A 175 -23.60 -38.10 -21.67
N PRO A 176 -24.83 -38.65 -21.56
CA PRO A 176 -25.80 -38.70 -22.66
C PRO A 176 -26.10 -37.34 -23.31
N ALA A 177 -26.10 -36.27 -22.51
CA ALA A 177 -26.34 -34.90 -22.97
C ALA A 177 -25.26 -34.34 -23.91
N LEU A 178 -24.10 -34.98 -24.01
CA LEU A 178 -22.98 -34.59 -24.89
C LEU A 178 -22.82 -35.54 -26.07
N ARG A 179 -23.75 -36.49 -26.24
CA ARG A 179 -23.80 -37.31 -27.44
C ARG A 179 -24.41 -36.44 -28.53
N ILE A 180 -23.65 -36.20 -29.58
CA ILE A 180 -24.16 -35.54 -30.77
C ILE A 180 -25.06 -36.58 -31.45
N ASP A 181 -26.37 -36.46 -31.27
CA ASP A 181 -27.33 -37.30 -31.97
C ASP A 181 -27.17 -37.06 -33.48
N ALA A 182 -26.70 -38.08 -34.19
CA ALA A 182 -26.51 -38.08 -35.64
C ALA A 182 -27.84 -38.07 -36.43
N GLN A 183 -28.88 -37.43 -35.89
CA GLN A 183 -30.22 -37.30 -36.47
C GLN A 183 -30.69 -35.85 -36.65
N ALA A 184 -29.81 -34.86 -36.49
CA ALA A 184 -30.05 -33.50 -36.97
C ALA A 184 -29.30 -33.24 -38.29
N SER A 185 -29.45 -34.16 -39.24
CA SER A 185 -29.16 -33.88 -40.66
C SER A 185 -30.48 -33.47 -41.31
N ALA A 186 -30.52 -32.25 -41.84
CA ALA A 186 -31.65 -31.57 -42.46
C ALA A 186 -32.59 -30.84 -41.49
N ILE A 187 -32.36 -29.53 -41.31
CA ILE A 187 -33.34 -28.48 -41.65
C ILE A 187 -32.56 -27.23 -42.07
N ASN A 188 -32.60 -27.03 -43.38
CA ASN A 188 -32.47 -25.84 -44.22
C ASN A 188 -32.30 -24.48 -43.53
N ASN A 189 -31.29 -23.76 -44.00
CA ASN A 189 -31.10 -22.32 -43.83
C ASN A 189 -32.34 -21.58 -44.35
N ASN A 190 -33.10 -20.94 -43.47
CA ASN A 190 -33.89 -19.72 -43.70
C ASN A 190 -34.85 -19.49 -42.53
N THR A 191 -34.38 -18.85 -41.46
CA THR A 191 -35.23 -18.11 -40.49
C THR A 191 -34.33 -17.31 -39.55
N THR A 192 -33.75 -16.23 -40.06
CA THR A 192 -33.22 -15.11 -39.24
C THR A 192 -34.06 -13.85 -39.46
N GLU A 193 -35.37 -14.02 -39.62
CA GLU A 193 -36.34 -12.92 -39.70
C GLU A 193 -37.33 -12.88 -38.52
N ILE A 194 -37.17 -13.74 -37.51
CA ILE A 194 -38.02 -13.71 -36.33
C ILE A 194 -37.12 -13.74 -35.11
N LEU A 195 -36.65 -12.55 -34.72
CA LEU A 195 -36.54 -12.03 -33.35
C LEU A 195 -36.00 -10.58 -33.41
N GLN A 196 -36.48 -9.78 -34.38
CA GLN A 196 -36.57 -8.33 -34.22
C GLN A 196 -37.74 -8.03 -33.27
N GLU A 197 -37.55 -8.18 -31.96
CA GLU A 197 -38.39 -7.53 -30.93
C GLU A 197 -37.93 -7.87 -29.51
N ILE A 198 -36.70 -7.52 -29.11
CA ILE A 198 -36.37 -7.37 -27.68
C ILE A 198 -35.43 -6.16 -27.48
N ILE A 199 -36.07 -5.05 -27.10
CA ILE A 199 -35.62 -4.00 -26.16
C ILE A 199 -34.24 -3.35 -26.43
N VAL A 200 -34.34 -2.09 -26.86
CA VAL A 200 -33.26 -1.10 -26.90
C VAL A 200 -32.92 -0.66 -25.47
N ASP A 201 -31.74 -1.01 -24.97
CA ASP A 201 -31.09 -0.33 -23.85
C ASP A 201 -29.82 0.38 -24.37
N PRO A 202 -29.69 1.72 -24.26
CA PRO A 202 -28.64 2.47 -24.95
C PRO A 202 -27.31 2.62 -24.20
N ASP A 203 -27.02 1.83 -23.15
CA ASP A 203 -25.92 2.13 -22.21
C ASP A 203 -24.76 1.12 -22.14
N LEU A 204 -24.48 0.39 -23.23
CA LEU A 204 -23.29 -0.49 -23.29
C LEU A 204 -22.50 -0.29 -24.60
N ASN A 205 -21.81 0.84 -24.69
CA ASN A 205 -20.75 1.04 -25.67
C ASN A 205 -19.38 0.93 -24.97
N ILE A 206 -18.92 -0.31 -24.73
CA ILE A 206 -17.51 -0.57 -24.45
C ILE A 206 -16.86 -1.02 -25.76
N LEU A 207 -16.08 -0.08 -26.29
CA LEU A 207 -15.22 -0.18 -27.46
C LEU A 207 -14.23 -1.35 -27.31
N LEU A 208 -14.53 -2.48 -27.94
CA LEU A 208 -13.56 -3.47 -28.39
C LEU A 208 -13.24 -3.11 -29.84
N ASP A 209 -12.09 -2.48 -30.08
CA ASP A 209 -11.61 -2.23 -31.44
C ASP A 209 -10.52 -3.26 -31.75
N ASP A 210 -10.90 -4.20 -32.61
CA ASP A 210 -10.09 -5.28 -33.11
C ASP A 210 -9.09 -4.80 -34.17
N THR A 211 -7.93 -5.44 -34.12
CA THR A 211 -6.89 -5.40 -35.13
C THR A 211 -7.39 -5.88 -36.49
N GLN A 212 -7.36 -5.03 -37.53
CA GLN A 212 -7.24 -5.51 -38.91
C GLN A 212 -6.28 -4.67 -39.76
N THR A 213 -5.20 -5.35 -40.13
CA THR A 213 -4.38 -5.18 -41.32
C THR A 213 -5.19 -4.98 -42.59
N SER A 214 -4.82 -4.00 -43.44
CA SER A 214 -4.97 -4.13 -44.89
C SER A 214 -3.93 -3.28 -45.62
N ALA A 215 -3.23 -3.94 -46.54
CA ALA A 215 -2.27 -3.37 -47.46
C ALA A 215 -2.94 -2.52 -48.55
N ARG A 216 -2.25 -1.46 -49.01
CA ARG A 216 -2.29 -1.00 -50.40
C ARG A 216 -1.09 -0.10 -50.69
N ASN A 217 -0.31 -0.49 -51.69
CA ASN A 217 0.78 0.28 -52.30
C ASN A 217 0.22 1.29 -53.31
N MET A 218 0.83 2.48 -53.40
CA MET A 218 1.13 3.15 -54.67
C MET A 218 2.28 4.15 -54.49
N GLU A 219 3.14 4.20 -55.50
CA GLU A 219 4.49 4.76 -55.57
C GLU A 219 4.52 6.29 -55.72
N HIS A 220 5.60 6.94 -55.27
CA HIS A 220 6.33 7.94 -56.08
C HIS A 220 7.70 8.31 -55.46
N GLU A 221 8.57 8.77 -56.36
CA GLU A 221 10.03 8.81 -56.35
C GLU A 221 10.73 9.77 -55.36
N GLY A 222 11.93 9.33 -54.94
CA GLY A 222 13.16 10.14 -55.00
C GLY A 222 13.29 11.38 -54.10
N LYS A 223 14.01 11.25 -52.98
CA LYS A 223 15.24 12.03 -52.67
C LYS A 223 15.80 11.70 -51.27
N GLU A 224 17.10 11.39 -51.31
CA GLU A 224 18.15 11.64 -50.32
C GLU A 224 18.06 11.11 -48.88
N ASN A 225 19.06 10.27 -48.61
CA ASN A 225 19.52 9.84 -47.30
C ASN A 225 19.81 11.04 -46.38
N VAL A 226 18.98 11.22 -45.36
CA VAL A 226 19.41 11.75 -44.07
C VAL A 226 18.95 10.77 -43.01
N ALA A 227 19.93 10.11 -42.38
CA ALA A 227 19.72 9.22 -41.25
C ALA A 227 18.94 9.96 -40.16
N ASN A 228 17.61 9.77 -40.15
CA ASN A 228 16.74 10.32 -39.13
C ASN A 228 17.04 9.56 -37.83
N LYS A 229 17.90 10.15 -36.99
CA LYS A 229 18.13 9.72 -35.61
C LYS A 229 16.76 9.74 -34.93
N LYS A 230 16.09 8.59 -34.88
CA LYS A 230 14.88 8.38 -34.07
C LYS A 230 15.22 8.80 -32.65
N SER A 231 14.78 10.01 -32.30
CA SER A 231 14.88 10.54 -30.96
C SER A 231 14.26 9.53 -30.01
N TRP A 232 14.98 9.21 -28.94
CA TRP A 232 14.52 8.39 -27.81
C TRP A 232 13.17 8.89 -27.23
N ALA A 233 12.74 10.11 -27.58
CA ALA A 233 11.46 10.68 -27.21
C ALA A 233 10.24 9.97 -27.83
N SER A 234 10.36 9.28 -28.97
CA SER A 234 9.19 8.61 -29.60
C SER A 234 8.76 7.33 -28.89
N ARG A 235 9.57 6.80 -27.96
CA ARG A 235 9.24 5.62 -27.13
C ARG A 235 8.57 5.99 -25.80
N ARG A 236 8.37 7.28 -25.52
CA ARG A 236 7.59 7.70 -24.36
C ARG A 236 6.12 7.55 -24.70
N ARG A 237 5.36 6.90 -23.81
CA ARG A 237 3.89 6.98 -23.79
C ARG A 237 3.48 8.43 -24.05
N PRO A 238 2.45 8.71 -24.86
CA PRO A 238 1.96 10.07 -25.02
C PRO A 238 1.77 10.64 -23.63
N VAL A 239 2.55 11.68 -23.32
CA VAL A 239 2.31 12.45 -22.11
C VAL A 239 0.93 13.02 -22.37
N ILE A 240 -0.07 12.53 -21.64
CA ILE A 240 -1.35 13.21 -21.53
C ILE A 240 -0.97 14.61 -21.08
N SER A 241 -0.86 15.54 -22.03
CA SER A 241 -0.86 16.93 -21.70
C SER A 241 -2.14 17.10 -20.92
N LYS A 242 -2.03 17.65 -19.70
CA LYS A 242 -3.19 18.10 -18.95
C LYS A 242 -3.87 19.17 -19.79
N LYS A 243 -4.63 18.77 -20.80
CA LYS A 243 -5.80 19.54 -21.19
C LYS A 243 -6.59 19.60 -19.90
N LYS A 244 -6.82 20.81 -19.40
CA LYS A 244 -7.75 21.10 -18.31
C LYS A 244 -9.16 20.68 -18.76
N SER A 245 -9.39 19.38 -18.91
CA SER A 245 -10.71 18.82 -18.78
C SER A 245 -10.88 18.69 -17.28
N MET A 246 -11.39 19.75 -16.65
CA MET A 246 -11.88 19.64 -15.29
C MET A 246 -12.99 18.60 -15.35
N SER A 247 -12.72 17.40 -14.85
CA SER A 247 -13.79 16.45 -14.58
C SER A 247 -14.79 17.18 -13.68
N SER A 248 -16.09 17.04 -13.96
CA SER A 248 -17.13 17.74 -13.20
C SER A 248 -17.03 17.46 -11.69
N ALA A 249 -16.44 16.32 -11.30
CA ALA A 249 -16.12 15.98 -9.93
C ALA A 249 -15.06 16.89 -9.30
N SER A 250 -13.96 17.21 -10.01
CA SER A 250 -12.89 18.07 -9.46
C SER A 250 -13.38 19.49 -9.20
N ALA A 251 -14.18 20.04 -10.11
CA ALA A 251 -14.76 21.38 -9.94
C ALA A 251 -15.75 21.45 -8.76
N LYS A 252 -16.52 20.37 -8.53
CA LYS A 252 -17.43 20.27 -7.37
C LYS A 252 -16.66 20.27 -6.04
N PHE A 253 -15.51 19.60 -5.98
CA PHE A 253 -14.68 19.59 -4.77
C PHE A 253 -14.04 20.95 -4.49
N GLU A 254 -13.63 21.68 -5.52
CA GLU A 254 -13.06 23.03 -5.39
C GLU A 254 -14.12 24.02 -4.88
N LEU A 255 -15.32 24.02 -5.48
CA LEU A 255 -16.47 24.80 -5.00
C LEU A 255 -16.87 24.44 -3.56
N LEU A 256 -16.82 23.16 -3.20
CA LEU A 256 -17.10 22.73 -1.83
C LEU A 256 -16.06 23.26 -0.84
N ALA A 257 -14.78 23.31 -1.24
CA ALA A 257 -13.71 23.86 -0.41
C ALA A 257 -13.91 25.36 -0.18
N GLU A 258 -14.25 26.11 -1.23
CA GLU A 258 -14.57 27.54 -1.15
C GLU A 258 -15.76 27.79 -0.20
N LYS A 259 -16.87 27.07 -0.36
CA LYS A 259 -18.04 27.19 0.51
C LYS A 259 -17.75 26.85 1.97
N LYS A 260 -16.83 25.90 2.23
CA LYS A 260 -16.38 25.58 3.59
C LYS A 260 -15.55 26.71 4.20
N ILE A 261 -14.72 27.38 3.41
CA ILE A 261 -13.94 28.54 3.87
C ILE A 261 -14.89 29.69 4.23
N GLU A 262 -15.86 30.02 3.35
CA GLU A 262 -16.86 31.06 3.59
C GLU A 262 -17.65 30.80 4.89
N LEU A 263 -18.11 29.56 5.11
CA LEU A 263 -18.85 29.18 6.31
C LEU A 263 -18.02 29.40 7.59
N VAL A 264 -16.72 29.05 7.55
CA VAL A 264 -15.82 29.25 8.69
C VAL A 264 -15.61 30.74 8.96
N GLU A 265 -15.48 31.56 7.91
CA GLU A 265 -15.37 33.02 8.05
C GLU A 265 -16.63 33.65 8.67
N GLU A 266 -17.82 33.20 8.26
CA GLU A 266 -19.08 33.63 8.87
C GLU A 266 -19.18 33.23 10.34
N GLN A 267 -18.82 31.99 10.69
CA GLN A 267 -18.78 31.54 12.09
C GLN A 267 -17.82 32.38 12.94
N LEU A 268 -16.65 32.72 12.39
CA LEU A 268 -15.68 33.57 13.07
C LEU A 268 -16.23 34.99 13.27
N LYS A 269 -16.96 35.53 12.31
CA LYS A 269 -17.64 36.83 12.42
C LYS A 269 -18.69 36.82 13.52
N ILE A 270 -19.56 35.81 13.56
CA ILE A 270 -20.58 35.64 14.61
C ILE A 270 -19.91 35.52 15.99
N ALA A 271 -18.84 34.73 16.10
CA ALA A 271 -18.09 34.59 17.35
C ALA A 271 -17.51 35.94 17.83
N LYS A 272 -16.92 36.73 16.93
CA LYS A 272 -16.42 38.08 17.24
C LYS A 272 -17.52 39.03 17.71
N GLU A 273 -18.69 39.00 17.07
CA GLU A 273 -19.84 39.83 17.47
C GLU A 273 -20.38 39.41 18.84
N SER A 274 -20.45 38.10 19.11
CA SER A 274 -20.87 37.60 20.43
C SER A 274 -19.93 38.01 21.57
N ILE A 275 -18.61 37.97 21.34
CA ILE A 275 -17.61 38.43 22.32
C ILE A 275 -17.80 39.92 22.61
N LYS A 276 -17.96 40.76 21.58
CA LYS A 276 -18.20 42.20 21.75
C LYS A 276 -19.50 42.48 22.52
N HIS A 277 -20.55 41.71 22.25
CA HIS A 277 -21.81 41.84 22.98
C HIS A 277 -21.63 41.53 24.47
N ASN A 278 -20.96 40.42 24.79
CA ASN A 278 -20.66 40.03 26.17
C ASN A 278 -19.79 41.07 26.90
N GLU A 279 -18.81 41.67 26.21
CA GLU A 279 -18.00 42.76 26.75
C GLU A 279 -18.85 43.99 27.10
N LEU A 280 -19.78 44.37 26.23
CA LEU A 280 -20.69 45.48 26.47
C LEU A 280 -21.64 45.19 27.65
N GLU A 281 -22.21 43.98 27.70
CA GLU A 281 -23.04 43.56 28.83
C GLU A 281 -22.27 43.59 30.15
N HIS A 282 -21.02 43.10 30.15
CA HIS A 282 -20.16 43.14 31.32
C HIS A 282 -19.89 44.58 31.77
N ASN A 283 -19.56 45.47 30.83
CA ASN A 283 -19.29 46.88 31.12
C ASN A 283 -20.52 47.58 31.72
N LEU A 284 -21.71 47.38 31.15
CA LEU A 284 -22.95 47.93 31.69
C LEU A 284 -23.26 47.40 33.09
N LYS A 285 -22.97 46.13 33.35
CA LYS A 285 -23.15 45.53 34.69
C LYS A 285 -22.21 46.16 35.71
N VAL A 286 -20.95 46.39 35.33
CA VAL A 286 -19.97 47.08 36.20
C VAL A 286 -20.44 48.51 36.49
N GLU A 287 -20.88 49.26 35.48
CA GLU A 287 -21.39 50.62 35.65
C GLU A 287 -22.62 50.67 36.58
N ASN A 288 -23.56 49.73 36.43
CA ASN A 288 -24.71 49.62 37.32
C ASN A 288 -24.30 49.37 38.78
N LEU A 289 -23.35 48.46 39.02
CA LEU A 289 -22.83 48.19 40.37
C LEU A 289 -22.13 49.42 40.97
N GLU A 290 -21.43 50.21 40.15
CA GLU A 290 -20.83 51.47 40.61
C GLU A 290 -21.88 52.51 41.00
N LEU A 291 -22.96 52.63 40.24
CA LEU A 291 -24.08 53.52 40.56
C LEU A 291 -24.77 53.09 41.86
N GLU A 292 -25.03 51.79 42.04
CA GLU A 292 -25.57 51.24 43.28
C GLU A 292 -24.66 51.55 44.48
N LYS A 293 -23.35 51.35 44.33
CA LYS A 293 -22.36 51.70 45.37
C LYS A 293 -22.42 53.20 45.71
N LYS A 294 -22.49 54.08 44.71
CA LYS A 294 -22.62 55.54 44.91
C LYS A 294 -23.91 55.91 45.65
N ILE A 295 -25.04 55.26 45.31
CA ILE A 295 -26.31 55.47 46.01
C ILE A 295 -26.18 55.03 47.48
N LEU A 296 -25.55 53.89 47.74
CA LEU A 296 -25.36 53.38 49.10
C LEU A 296 -24.51 54.34 49.95
N ILE A 297 -23.42 54.86 49.39
CA ILE A 297 -22.55 55.84 50.05
C ILE A 297 -23.34 57.11 50.41
N LYS A 298 -24.13 57.65 49.48
CA LYS A 298 -24.97 58.82 49.75
C LYS A 298 -26.02 58.55 50.84
N LYS A 299 -26.58 57.33 50.89
CA LYS A 299 -27.52 56.95 51.96
C LYS A 299 -26.82 56.88 53.32
N LEU A 300 -25.61 56.33 53.39
CA LEU A 300 -24.81 56.31 54.63
C LEU A 300 -24.50 57.73 55.10
N GLN A 301 -24.03 58.61 54.22
CA GLN A 301 -23.74 60.02 54.56
C GLN A 301 -24.97 60.74 55.12
N LYS A 302 -26.15 60.54 54.53
CA LYS A 302 -27.40 61.11 55.06
C LYS A 302 -27.79 60.55 56.44
N MET A 303 -27.50 59.28 56.72
CA MET A 303 -27.75 58.72 58.05
C MET A 303 -26.79 59.29 59.09
N ASP A 304 -25.51 59.49 58.73
CA ASP A 304 -24.52 60.12 59.59
C ASP A 304 -24.85 61.60 59.87
N GLU A 305 -25.31 62.35 58.86
CA GLU A 305 -25.80 63.73 59.01
C GLU A 305 -27.02 63.81 59.93
N ASN A 306 -28.01 62.93 59.75
CA ASN A 306 -29.18 62.86 60.64
C ASN A 306 -28.83 62.42 62.07
N PHE A 307 -27.76 61.64 62.27
CA PHE A 307 -27.33 61.22 63.60
C PHE A 307 -26.64 62.35 64.37
N ASN A 308 -25.89 63.22 63.67
CA ASN A 308 -25.24 64.39 64.26
C ASN A 308 -26.18 65.58 64.55
N GLU A 309 -27.43 65.58 64.05
CA GLU A 309 -28.44 66.61 64.37
C GLU A 309 -29.22 66.33 65.68
N PHE A 310 -28.97 65.20 66.36
CA PHE A 310 -29.66 64.80 67.59
C PHE A 310 -28.79 64.78 68.87
N ASP A 311 -27.51 65.15 68.79
CA ASP A 311 -26.58 65.42 69.92
C ASP A 311 -26.31 66.92 70.06
#